data_AF-A0A061SL47-F1
#
_entry.id   AF-A0A061SL47-F1
#
_cell.length_a   1.000
_cell.length_b   1.000
_cell.length_c   1.000
_cell.angle_alpha   90.00
_cell.angle_beta   90.00
_cell.angle_gamma   90.00
#
_symmetry.space_group_name_H-M   'P 1'
#
loop_
_entity.id
_entity.type
_entity.pdbx_description
1 polymer ?
#
loop_
_entity_poly.entity_id
_entity_poly.type
_entity_poly.pdbx_seq_one_letter_code
_entity_poly.pdbx_strand_id
1 'polypeptide(L)'
;MIDFFFAMMAAGLNSADGPGGSASAQAQSQLTAPSVVISEQSVVVGEGVQIGGATATASVPAVPAAPQVQTQAAGTGFNMAVVPAGLVADPQTPTGKFTTAAEVKPILNATKGNWVAVRDYDGNDLLYVTHLWSWRCGLAAMAISVNNEPMQNWPLPPCHTQFSTPNAILEDDGFPYLKLKQGAVHSITIQVVYDDLSMDVATFQRGDVLIP
;
A
#
# COMPACT_ATOMS: atom_id res chain seq x y z
N MET A 1 -46.31 1.39 -2.14
CA MET A 1 -47.06 0.12 -2.28
C MET A 1 -47.14 -0.15 -3.78
N ILE A 2 -46.08 -0.72 -4.33
CA ILE A 2 -46.01 -1.13 -5.74
C ILE A 2 -45.34 -2.49 -5.73
N ASP A 3 -46.19 -3.50 -5.93
CA ASP A 3 -45.86 -4.90 -6.06
C ASP A 3 -45.19 -5.16 -7.42
N PHE A 4 -44.00 -5.76 -7.39
CA PHE A 4 -43.43 -6.42 -8.54
C PHE A 4 -43.36 -7.92 -8.25
N PHE A 5 -44.44 -8.61 -8.65
CA PHE A 5 -44.43 -10.03 -8.94
C PHE A 5 -43.55 -10.27 -10.18
N PHE A 6 -42.46 -11.01 -10.04
CA PHE A 6 -41.90 -11.76 -11.17
C PHE A 6 -41.38 -13.12 -10.70
N ALA A 7 -41.75 -14.12 -11.51
CA ALA A 7 -41.81 -15.52 -11.18
C ALA A 7 -40.47 -16.25 -11.30
N MET A 8 -40.33 -17.28 -10.47
CA MET A 8 -39.47 -18.45 -10.66
C MET A 8 -39.63 -19.07 -12.06
N MET A 9 -38.53 -19.38 -12.73
CA MET A 9 -38.39 -20.60 -13.52
C MET A 9 -37.00 -21.20 -13.31
N ALA A 10 -36.97 -22.29 -12.56
CA ALA A 10 -35.89 -23.26 -12.53
C ALA A 10 -36.23 -24.36 -13.54
N ALA A 11 -35.28 -24.70 -14.41
CA ALA A 11 -35.24 -25.98 -15.12
C ALA A 11 -33.78 -26.27 -15.47
N GLY A 12 -33.21 -27.25 -14.78
CA GLY A 12 -31.89 -27.80 -15.08
C GLY A 12 -31.96 -28.82 -16.23
N LEU A 13 -30.80 -29.14 -16.79
CA LEU A 13 -30.54 -30.40 -17.47
C LEU A 13 -29.07 -30.79 -17.25
N ASN A 14 -28.90 -31.93 -16.58
CA ASN A 14 -27.67 -32.69 -16.46
C ASN A 14 -27.26 -33.26 -17.83
N SER A 15 -25.96 -33.35 -18.08
CA SER A 15 -25.39 -34.34 -19.00
C SER A 15 -24.06 -34.83 -18.43
N ALA A 16 -23.95 -36.15 -18.38
CA ALA A 16 -22.85 -36.94 -17.83
C ALA A 16 -21.88 -37.40 -18.93
N ASP A 17 -20.79 -38.03 -18.47
CA ASP A 17 -19.81 -38.87 -19.18
C ASP A 17 -18.76 -38.13 -20.04
N GLY A 18 -17.44 -38.36 -19.94
CA GLY A 18 -16.65 -39.42 -19.34
C GLY A 18 -15.13 -39.13 -19.55
N PRO A 19 -14.23 -40.12 -19.44
CA PRO A 19 -13.06 -40.08 -18.56
C PRO A 19 -11.72 -39.74 -19.24
N GLY A 20 -10.74 -39.28 -18.44
CA GLY A 20 -9.37 -39.06 -18.92
C GLY A 20 -8.39 -38.78 -17.79
N GLY A 21 -8.03 -39.83 -17.06
CA GLY A 21 -6.94 -39.77 -16.10
C GLY A 21 -5.59 -39.61 -16.80
N SER A 22 -4.74 -38.75 -16.24
CA SER A 22 -3.29 -38.77 -16.42
C SER A 22 -2.67 -38.06 -15.22
N ALA A 23 -2.55 -38.80 -14.12
CA ALA A 23 -1.67 -38.45 -13.02
C ALA A 23 -0.22 -38.55 -13.54
N SER A 24 0.39 -37.40 -13.83
CA SER A 24 1.83 -37.33 -14.06
C SER A 24 2.56 -37.22 -12.73
N ALA A 25 3.38 -38.24 -12.50
CA ALA A 25 4.22 -38.47 -11.33
C ALA A 25 5.20 -37.33 -11.03
N GLN A 26 5.32 -37.06 -9.72
CA GLN A 26 6.54 -36.88 -8.94
C GLN A 26 7.82 -36.39 -9.65
N ALA A 27 8.25 -35.19 -9.30
CA ALA A 27 9.66 -34.83 -9.18
C ALA A 27 9.84 -33.90 -7.97
N GLN A 28 10.02 -34.49 -6.79
CA GLN A 28 10.47 -33.76 -5.60
C GLN A 28 11.97 -33.53 -5.74
N SER A 29 12.37 -32.37 -6.26
CA SER A 29 13.75 -31.90 -6.15
C SER A 29 14.01 -31.48 -4.70
N GLN A 30 14.74 -32.33 -3.98
CA GLN A 30 15.33 -31.98 -2.68
C GLN A 30 16.38 -30.88 -2.88
N LEU A 31 16.03 -29.64 -2.57
CA LEU A 31 16.98 -28.55 -2.40
C LEU A 31 17.61 -28.68 -1.00
N THR A 32 18.83 -29.22 -0.95
CA THR A 32 19.70 -29.14 0.22
C THR A 32 20.18 -27.70 0.38
N ALA A 33 19.70 -26.99 1.39
CA ALA A 33 20.23 -25.69 1.79
C ALA A 33 21.55 -25.86 2.57
N PRO A 34 22.62 -25.11 2.25
CA PRO A 34 23.83 -25.12 3.07
C PRO A 34 23.57 -24.35 4.37
N SER A 35 23.83 -25.01 5.50
CA SER A 35 23.81 -24.39 6.83
C SER A 35 25.00 -23.44 6.97
N VAL A 36 24.72 -22.13 7.08
CA VAL A 36 25.74 -21.13 7.43
C VAL A 36 25.90 -21.13 8.94
N VAL A 37 27.07 -21.53 9.40
CA VAL A 37 27.50 -21.41 10.80
C VAL A 37 28.15 -20.04 10.96
N ILE A 38 27.55 -19.17 11.76
CA ILE A 38 28.14 -17.87 12.11
C ILE A 38 28.91 -18.06 13.43
N SER A 39 30.24 -18.00 13.34
CA SER A 39 31.14 -17.95 14.49
C SER A 39 31.19 -16.51 15.01
N GLU A 40 30.79 -16.27 16.25
CA GLU A 40 31.02 -15.01 16.95
C GLU A 40 32.53 -14.82 17.17
N GLN A 41 33.12 -13.81 16.53
CA GLN A 41 34.47 -13.35 16.85
C GLN A 41 34.37 -11.90 17.33
N SER A 42 34.43 -11.77 18.66
CA SER A 42 34.64 -10.54 19.39
C SER A 42 36.03 -9.98 19.06
N VAL A 43 36.08 -8.75 18.55
CA VAL A 43 37.34 -8.02 18.33
C VAL A 43 37.59 -7.12 19.54
N VAL A 44 38.64 -7.43 20.29
CA VAL A 44 39.20 -6.61 21.36
C VAL A 44 40.25 -5.69 20.72
N VAL A 45 40.04 -4.37 20.78
CA VAL A 45 41.02 -3.38 20.32
C VAL A 45 42.06 -3.19 21.42
N GLY A 46 43.23 -3.79 21.24
CA GLY A 46 44.42 -3.56 22.06
C GLY A 46 45.17 -2.30 21.61
N GLU A 47 45.66 -1.57 22.60
CA GLU A 47 46.50 -0.38 22.48
C GLU A 47 47.73 -0.55 21.58
N GLY A 48 48.04 0.51 20.82
CA GLY A 48 49.42 0.75 20.36
C GLY A 48 49.64 0.74 18.84
N VAL A 49 49.05 1.69 18.12
CA VAL A 49 49.60 2.14 16.83
C VAL A 49 49.69 3.67 16.85
N GLN A 50 50.92 4.18 16.81
CA GLN A 50 51.26 5.60 16.68
C GLN A 50 51.78 5.86 15.27
N ILE A 51 51.18 6.80 14.55
CA ILE A 51 51.77 7.40 13.34
C ILE A 51 51.58 8.92 13.42
N GLY A 52 52.70 9.65 13.34
CA GLY A 52 52.76 10.98 12.72
C GLY A 52 52.55 12.17 13.64
N GLY A 53 53.65 12.85 13.98
CA GLY A 53 53.64 14.09 14.74
C GLY A 53 53.01 15.27 14.00
N ALA A 54 52.24 16.06 14.76
CA ALA A 54 51.96 17.46 14.48
C ALA A 54 51.66 18.16 15.82
N THR A 55 52.44 19.18 16.14
CA THR A 55 52.24 20.08 17.27
C THR A 55 50.98 20.91 17.01
N ALA A 56 49.93 20.73 17.80
CA ALA A 56 48.73 21.55 17.72
C ALA A 56 48.87 22.78 18.64
N THR A 57 49.23 23.93 18.06
CA THR A 57 49.00 25.24 18.68
C THR A 57 47.50 25.49 18.77
N ALA A 58 46.98 25.65 19.98
CA ALA A 58 45.59 25.98 20.25
C ALA A 58 45.29 27.43 19.84
N SER A 59 44.84 27.63 18.61
CA SER A 59 44.10 28.84 18.23
C SER A 59 42.60 28.54 18.38
N VAL A 60 41.96 29.19 19.34
CA VAL A 60 40.51 29.13 19.55
C VAL A 60 39.81 29.68 18.30
N PRO A 61 39.06 28.86 17.54
CA PRO A 61 38.14 29.39 16.55
C PRO A 61 36.94 29.96 17.30
N ALA A 62 36.56 31.19 16.99
CA ALA A 62 35.29 31.76 17.41
C ALA A 62 34.17 30.74 17.13
N VAL A 63 33.37 30.46 18.16
CA VAL A 63 32.19 29.59 18.10
C VAL A 63 31.34 30.03 16.92
N PRO A 64 31.19 29.22 15.85
CA PRO A 64 30.13 29.47 14.88
C PRO A 64 28.84 29.38 15.66
N ALA A 65 28.01 30.42 15.56
CA ALA A 65 26.65 30.39 16.07
C ALA A 65 26.06 29.01 15.76
N ALA A 66 25.54 28.34 16.79
CA ALA A 66 24.85 27.06 16.65
C ALA A 66 23.96 27.16 15.40
N PRO A 67 23.91 26.12 14.54
CA PRO A 67 22.96 26.11 13.45
C PRO A 67 21.62 26.43 14.07
N GLN A 68 21.09 27.61 13.74
CA GLN A 68 19.69 27.90 13.98
C GLN A 68 19.02 26.68 13.36
N VAL A 69 18.32 25.89 14.17
CA VAL A 69 17.41 24.89 13.66
C VAL A 69 16.39 25.72 12.89
N GLN A 70 16.72 25.97 11.62
CA GLN A 70 15.82 26.51 10.65
C GLN A 70 14.77 25.42 10.60
N THR A 71 13.62 25.68 11.22
CA THR A 71 12.40 24.93 10.98
C THR A 71 12.03 25.17 9.54
N GLN A 72 12.77 24.53 8.63
CA GLN A 72 12.32 24.22 7.29
C GLN A 72 11.41 23.02 7.45
N ALA A 73 10.17 23.29 7.86
CA ALA A 73 9.08 22.39 7.56
C ALA A 73 8.89 22.42 6.04
N ALA A 74 9.56 21.52 5.34
CA ALA A 74 8.99 20.97 4.13
C ALA A 74 7.66 20.35 4.58
N GLY A 75 6.56 21.06 4.37
CA GLY A 75 5.23 20.63 4.79
C GLY A 75 4.97 19.24 4.23
N THR A 76 4.85 18.25 5.11
CA THR A 76 4.44 16.87 4.80
C THR A 76 3.28 16.94 3.82
N GLY A 77 3.43 16.42 2.59
CA GLY A 77 2.43 16.50 1.51
C GLY A 77 1.10 15.79 1.79
N PHE A 78 0.86 15.40 3.04
CA PHE A 78 -0.35 14.78 3.55
C PHE A 78 -1.32 15.86 4.06
N ASN A 79 -2.58 15.80 3.64
CA ASN A 79 -3.61 16.75 4.03
C ASN A 79 -4.47 16.21 5.18
N MET A 80 -4.36 16.82 6.37
CA MET A 80 -5.15 16.41 7.54
C MET A 80 -6.63 16.82 7.47
N ALA A 81 -6.98 17.84 6.68
CA ALA A 81 -8.35 18.34 6.61
C ALA A 81 -9.32 17.37 5.92
N VAL A 82 -8.80 16.38 5.19
CA VAL A 82 -9.59 15.34 4.53
C VAL A 82 -9.62 14.02 5.29
N VAL A 83 -8.89 13.92 6.42
CA VAL A 83 -8.94 12.73 7.26
C VAL A 83 -10.24 12.73 8.06
N PRO A 84 -11.01 11.63 8.06
CA PRO A 84 -12.20 11.52 8.90
C PRO A 84 -11.89 11.80 10.37
N ALA A 85 -12.74 12.59 11.03
CA ALA A 85 -12.60 12.86 12.45
C ALA A 85 -12.95 11.62 13.29
N GLY A 86 -12.33 11.47 14.45
CA GLY A 86 -12.68 10.41 15.42
C GLY A 86 -12.08 9.04 15.13
N LEU A 87 -11.11 8.93 14.23
CA LEU A 87 -10.36 7.69 14.04
C LEU A 87 -9.57 7.34 15.32
N VAL A 88 -9.60 6.07 15.70
CA VAL A 88 -8.87 5.50 16.82
C VAL A 88 -8.00 4.37 16.26
N ALA A 89 -6.79 4.22 16.78
CA ALA A 89 -5.90 3.14 16.36
C ALA A 89 -6.45 1.78 16.77
N ASP A 90 -6.50 0.84 15.83
CA ASP A 90 -6.92 -0.53 16.06
C ASP A 90 -5.77 -1.39 16.61
N PRO A 91 -6.06 -2.49 17.35
CA PRO A 91 -5.05 -3.42 17.80
C PRO A 91 -4.28 -4.08 16.64
N GLN A 92 -2.96 -3.96 16.67
CA GLN A 92 -2.08 -4.44 15.60
C GLN A 92 -1.62 -5.90 15.77
N THR A 93 -2.47 -6.75 16.36
CA THR A 93 -2.18 -8.18 16.51
C THR A 93 -2.35 -8.86 15.14
N PRO A 94 -1.30 -9.46 14.56
CA PRO A 94 -1.42 -10.12 13.26
C PRO A 94 -2.50 -11.21 13.28
N THR A 95 -3.35 -11.22 12.27
CA THR A 95 -4.47 -12.18 12.17
C THR A 95 -4.19 -13.32 11.20
N GLY A 96 -3.15 -13.19 10.37
CA GLY A 96 -2.88 -14.07 9.24
C GLY A 96 -3.83 -13.85 8.06
N LYS A 97 -4.67 -12.79 8.12
CA LYS A 97 -5.67 -12.47 7.10
C LYS A 97 -5.50 -11.09 6.47
N PHE A 98 -4.40 -10.40 6.78
CA PHE A 98 -4.12 -9.04 6.29
C PHE A 98 -5.22 -8.04 6.65
N THR A 99 -5.63 -8.06 7.92
CA THR A 99 -6.68 -7.19 8.46
C THR A 99 -6.15 -6.17 9.44
N THR A 100 -4.83 -5.95 9.43
CA THR A 100 -4.14 -4.98 10.29
C THR A 100 -3.10 -4.22 9.49
N ALA A 101 -2.80 -2.97 9.85
CA ALA A 101 -1.70 -2.23 9.24
C ALA A 101 -0.34 -2.89 9.46
N ALA A 102 -0.13 -3.59 10.58
CA ALA A 102 1.09 -4.36 10.81
C ALA A 102 1.36 -5.40 9.70
N GLU A 103 0.30 -5.98 9.13
CA GLU A 103 0.40 -6.93 8.02
C GLU A 103 0.35 -6.23 6.65
N VAL A 104 -0.49 -5.21 6.49
CA VAL A 104 -0.79 -4.57 5.20
C VAL A 104 0.25 -3.54 4.79
N LYS A 105 0.72 -2.71 5.72
CA LYS A 105 1.60 -1.58 5.43
C LYS A 105 2.91 -1.96 4.76
N PRO A 106 3.63 -3.03 5.15
CA PRO A 106 4.83 -3.45 4.43
C PRO A 106 4.54 -3.78 2.96
N ILE A 107 3.38 -4.37 2.67
CA ILE A 107 2.95 -4.72 1.31
C ILE A 107 2.65 -3.46 0.51
N LEU A 108 1.86 -2.54 1.06
CA LEU A 108 1.55 -1.28 0.41
C LEU A 108 2.78 -0.41 0.20
N ASN A 109 3.74 -0.41 1.14
CA ASN A 109 5.02 0.26 0.96
C ASN A 109 5.84 -0.33 -0.19
N ALA A 110 5.94 -1.65 -0.27
CA ALA A 110 6.68 -2.33 -1.33
C ALA A 110 6.02 -2.20 -2.71
N THR A 111 4.70 -2.00 -2.73
CA THR A 111 3.88 -1.91 -3.95
C THR A 111 3.37 -0.49 -4.21
N LYS A 112 4.02 0.54 -3.64
CA LYS A 112 3.58 1.93 -3.73
C LYS A 112 3.37 2.41 -5.17
N GLY A 113 4.21 1.96 -6.10
CA GLY A 113 4.06 2.24 -7.54
C GLY A 113 2.74 1.77 -8.17
N ASN A 114 2.02 0.85 -7.52
CA ASN A 114 0.78 0.25 -8.01
C ASN A 114 -0.47 0.73 -7.27
N TRP A 115 -0.35 1.71 -6.36
CA TRP A 115 -1.50 2.20 -5.58
C TRP A 115 -2.62 2.75 -6.46
N VAL A 116 -2.24 3.38 -7.58
CA VAL A 116 -3.17 3.88 -8.59
C VAL A 116 -2.75 3.40 -9.98
N ALA A 117 -3.72 3.34 -10.88
CA ALA A 117 -3.49 3.13 -12.30
C ALA A 117 -4.45 3.99 -13.13
N VAL A 118 -4.01 4.45 -14.30
CA VAL A 118 -4.85 5.16 -15.27
C VAL A 118 -4.98 4.32 -16.52
N ARG A 119 -6.18 4.18 -17.06
CA ARG A 119 -6.41 3.53 -18.35
C ARG A 119 -7.22 4.44 -19.25
N ASP A 120 -6.78 4.60 -20.49
CA ASP A 120 -7.61 5.20 -21.54
C ASP A 120 -8.54 4.12 -22.09
N TYR A 121 -9.84 4.26 -21.84
CA TYR A 121 -10.82 3.25 -22.22
C TYR A 121 -12.18 3.88 -22.56
N ASP A 122 -12.70 3.51 -23.73
CA ASP A 122 -14.04 3.90 -24.20
C ASP A 122 -14.27 5.43 -24.19
N GLY A 123 -13.23 6.19 -24.54
CA GLY A 123 -13.28 7.66 -24.53
C GLY A 123 -13.24 8.28 -23.13
N ASN A 124 -12.68 7.57 -22.14
CA ASN A 124 -12.55 8.03 -20.76
C ASN A 124 -11.18 7.69 -20.18
N ASP A 125 -10.75 8.48 -19.21
CA ASP A 125 -9.70 8.08 -18.29
C ASP A 125 -10.35 7.36 -17.10
N LEU A 126 -10.03 6.09 -16.93
CA LEU A 126 -10.40 5.32 -15.75
C LEU A 126 -9.24 5.37 -14.76
N LEU A 127 -9.44 6.03 -13.62
CA LEU A 127 -8.46 6.14 -12.54
C LEU A 127 -8.78 5.12 -11.45
N TYR A 128 -8.01 4.03 -11.41
CA TYR A 128 -8.19 2.90 -10.50
C TYR A 128 -7.47 3.09 -9.17
N VAL A 129 -8.11 2.61 -8.10
CA VAL A 129 -7.57 2.39 -6.75
C VAL A 129 -7.78 0.94 -6.29
N THR A 130 -8.05 0.03 -7.24
CA THR A 130 -8.33 -1.40 -6.98
C THR A 130 -7.25 -2.07 -6.13
N HIS A 131 -5.99 -1.68 -6.33
CA HIS A 131 -4.88 -2.19 -5.51
C HIS A 131 -5.05 -1.82 -4.03
N LEU A 132 -5.36 -0.56 -3.72
CA LEU A 132 -5.61 -0.13 -2.34
C LEU A 132 -6.85 -0.82 -1.74
N TRP A 133 -7.93 -0.95 -2.51
CA TRP A 133 -9.13 -1.66 -2.06
C TRP A 133 -8.90 -3.14 -1.73
N SER A 134 -7.92 -3.76 -2.41
CA SER A 134 -7.49 -5.15 -2.16
C SER A 134 -6.68 -5.31 -0.87
N TRP A 135 -6.35 -4.21 -0.18
CA TRP A 135 -5.66 -4.19 1.11
C TRP A 135 -6.38 -3.30 2.15
N ARG A 136 -7.62 -2.90 1.87
CA ARG A 136 -8.36 -1.90 2.66
C ARG A 136 -8.57 -2.27 4.13
N CYS A 137 -8.55 -3.55 4.48
CA CYS A 137 -8.75 -3.98 5.85
C CYS A 137 -7.65 -3.50 6.82
N GLY A 138 -6.48 -3.12 6.32
CA GLY A 138 -5.44 -2.45 7.13
C GLY A 138 -5.43 -0.93 7.01
N LEU A 139 -6.47 -0.34 6.41
CA LEU A 139 -6.60 1.09 6.17
C LEU A 139 -7.82 1.64 6.92
N ALA A 140 -7.67 2.82 7.52
CA ALA A 140 -8.76 3.58 8.12
C ALA A 140 -9.35 4.63 7.18
N ALA A 141 -8.55 5.19 6.27
CA ALA A 141 -9.02 6.20 5.33
C ALA A 141 -8.16 6.30 4.07
N MET A 142 -8.74 6.88 3.02
CA MET A 142 -8.07 7.21 1.77
C MET A 142 -8.60 8.54 1.23
N ALA A 143 -7.74 9.33 0.61
CA ALA A 143 -8.15 10.55 -0.07
C ALA A 143 -7.31 10.77 -1.34
N ILE A 144 -7.89 11.45 -2.32
CA ILE A 144 -7.31 11.63 -3.64
C ILE A 144 -7.42 13.08 -4.12
N SER A 145 -6.41 13.53 -4.85
CA SER A 145 -6.38 14.77 -5.62
C SER A 145 -5.93 14.44 -7.03
N VAL A 146 -6.63 14.98 -8.03
CA VAL A 146 -6.29 14.83 -9.45
C VAL A 146 -5.95 16.20 -9.99
N ASN A 147 -4.83 16.34 -10.72
CA ASN A 147 -4.37 17.61 -11.30
C ASN A 147 -4.22 18.75 -10.26
N ASN A 148 -3.81 18.41 -9.03
CA ASN A 148 -3.66 19.36 -7.93
C ASN A 148 -4.96 20.06 -7.50
N GLU A 149 -6.13 19.53 -7.90
CA GLU A 149 -7.42 19.95 -7.36
C GLU A 149 -7.49 19.70 -5.83
N PRO A 150 -8.40 20.36 -5.11
CA PRO A 150 -8.57 20.13 -3.67
C PRO A 150 -8.71 18.64 -3.35
N MET A 151 -7.91 18.15 -2.41
CA MET A 151 -7.95 16.75 -1.96
C MET A 151 -9.38 16.39 -1.52
N GLN A 152 -9.86 15.24 -1.96
CA GLN A 152 -11.20 14.72 -1.66
C GLN A 152 -11.07 13.41 -0.89
N ASN A 153 -11.84 13.28 0.20
CA ASN A 153 -11.99 11.99 0.87
C ASN A 153 -12.61 10.98 -0.11
N TRP A 154 -12.01 9.79 -0.20
CA TRP A 154 -12.54 8.67 -0.96
C TRP A 154 -12.81 7.52 0.03
N PRO A 155 -14.07 7.36 0.50
CA PRO A 155 -14.41 6.35 1.49
C PRO A 155 -14.00 4.95 1.03
N LEU A 156 -13.39 4.20 1.94
CA LEU A 156 -13.10 2.78 1.74
C LEU A 156 -14.39 1.98 2.00
N PRO A 157 -14.68 0.95 1.19
CA PRO A 157 -15.77 0.04 1.50
C PRO A 157 -15.45 -0.78 2.76
N PRO A 158 -16.47 -1.42 3.38
CA PRO A 158 -16.26 -2.23 4.58
C PRO A 158 -15.22 -3.34 4.38
N CYS A 159 -14.47 -3.65 5.43
CA CYS A 159 -13.69 -4.88 5.50
C CYS A 159 -14.62 -6.07 5.79
N HIS A 160 -14.59 -7.11 4.96
CA HIS A 160 -15.55 -8.22 5.06
C HIS A 160 -15.03 -9.36 5.94
N THR A 161 -14.81 -9.06 7.23
CA THR A 161 -14.20 -9.98 8.21
C THR A 161 -14.97 -11.30 8.42
N GLN A 162 -16.23 -11.35 8.02
CA GLN A 162 -17.06 -12.57 8.03
C GLN A 162 -16.61 -13.63 7.02
N PHE A 163 -15.83 -13.28 5.98
CA PHE A 163 -15.36 -14.21 4.96
C PHE A 163 -13.91 -14.66 5.19
N SER A 164 -13.50 -15.73 4.50
CA SER A 164 -12.10 -16.21 4.52
C SER A 164 -11.13 -15.27 3.81
N THR A 165 -11.62 -14.41 2.91
CA THR A 165 -10.87 -13.38 2.19
C THR A 165 -11.42 -11.98 2.49
N PRO A 166 -11.09 -11.36 3.64
CA PRO A 166 -11.74 -10.12 4.08
C PRO A 166 -11.57 -8.92 3.14
N ASN A 167 -10.46 -8.89 2.41
CA ASN A 167 -10.16 -7.84 1.43
C ASN A 167 -10.78 -8.07 0.04
N ALA A 168 -11.58 -9.12 -0.16
CA ALA A 168 -12.29 -9.31 -1.43
C ALA A 168 -13.15 -8.07 -1.74
N ILE A 169 -13.12 -7.60 -2.99
CA ILE A 169 -13.99 -6.51 -3.47
C ILE A 169 -15.26 -7.16 -3.99
N LEU A 170 -16.40 -6.81 -3.40
CA LEU A 170 -17.72 -7.32 -3.76
C LEU A 170 -18.44 -6.35 -4.69
N GLU A 171 -19.50 -6.81 -5.36
CA GLU A 171 -20.34 -5.95 -6.21
C GLU A 171 -20.93 -4.77 -5.43
N ASP A 172 -21.37 -5.02 -4.19
CA ASP A 172 -21.96 -4.02 -3.29
C ASP A 172 -20.96 -2.99 -2.76
N ASP A 173 -19.64 -3.23 -2.91
CA ASP A 173 -18.60 -2.25 -2.55
C ASP A 173 -18.51 -1.09 -3.56
N GLY A 174 -19.12 -1.27 -4.74
CA GLY A 174 -19.07 -0.30 -5.84
C GLY A 174 -17.80 -0.41 -6.68
N PHE A 175 -17.52 0.64 -7.46
CA PHE A 175 -16.42 0.62 -8.41
C PHE A 175 -15.13 1.20 -7.81
N PRO A 176 -14.00 0.46 -7.84
CA PRO A 176 -12.71 0.94 -7.36
C PRO A 176 -12.02 1.87 -8.37
N TYR A 177 -12.78 2.70 -9.09
CA TYR A 177 -12.23 3.66 -10.05
C TYR A 177 -13.12 4.89 -10.24
N LEU A 178 -12.51 5.99 -10.64
CA LEU A 178 -13.21 7.18 -11.14
C LEU A 178 -13.24 7.16 -12.66
N LYS A 179 -14.35 7.60 -13.24
CA LYS A 179 -14.50 7.85 -14.67
C LYS A 179 -14.34 9.34 -14.94
N LEU A 180 -13.28 9.70 -15.63
CA LEU A 180 -12.93 11.08 -15.99
C LEU A 180 -12.92 11.22 -17.51
N LYS A 181 -13.02 12.46 -18.00
CA LYS A 181 -12.92 12.72 -19.45
C LYS A 181 -11.57 12.20 -19.97
N GLN A 182 -11.56 11.63 -21.19
CA GLN A 182 -10.33 11.17 -21.84
C GLN A 182 -9.25 12.25 -21.83
N GLY A 183 -8.04 11.87 -21.42
CA GLY A 183 -6.88 12.76 -21.34
C GLY A 183 -6.96 13.82 -20.24
N ALA A 184 -7.93 13.75 -19.32
CA ALA A 184 -8.06 14.71 -18.24
C ALA A 184 -7.06 14.47 -17.10
N VAL A 185 -6.60 13.23 -16.88
CA VAL A 185 -5.71 12.90 -15.76
C VAL A 185 -4.24 13.15 -16.13
N HIS A 186 -3.58 14.06 -15.41
CA HIS A 186 -2.16 14.40 -15.63
C HIS A 186 -1.30 14.08 -14.41
N SER A 187 -1.79 14.41 -13.20
CA SER A 187 -1.15 14.08 -11.93
C SER A 187 -2.18 13.53 -10.95
N ILE A 188 -1.73 12.62 -10.09
CA ILE A 188 -2.54 12.02 -9.03
C ILE A 188 -1.76 12.12 -7.73
N THR A 189 -2.35 12.69 -6.70
CA THR A 189 -1.85 12.56 -5.32
C THR A 189 -2.86 11.73 -4.56
N ILE A 190 -2.40 10.66 -3.93
CA ILE A 190 -3.22 9.79 -3.09
C ILE A 190 -2.58 9.68 -1.71
N GLN A 191 -3.40 9.76 -0.68
CA GLN A 191 -2.98 9.57 0.70
C GLN A 191 -3.81 8.48 1.36
N VAL A 192 -3.20 7.76 2.28
CA VAL A 192 -3.82 6.71 3.06
C VAL A 192 -3.55 6.91 4.54
N VAL A 193 -4.53 6.60 5.36
CA VAL A 193 -4.39 6.43 6.81
C VAL A 193 -4.54 4.96 7.08
N TYR A 194 -3.53 4.38 7.72
CA TYR A 194 -3.57 3.00 8.18
C TYR A 194 -4.44 2.86 9.43
N ASP A 195 -4.91 1.65 9.74
CA ASP A 195 -5.73 1.42 10.93
C ASP A 195 -5.00 1.66 12.27
N ASP A 196 -3.66 1.73 12.26
CA ASP A 196 -2.82 2.17 13.38
C ASP A 196 -2.59 3.70 13.42
N LEU A 197 -3.31 4.45 12.59
CA LEU A 197 -3.22 5.91 12.40
C LEU A 197 -1.91 6.43 11.84
N SER A 198 -0.98 5.56 11.46
CA SER A 198 0.14 6.02 10.63
C SER A 198 -0.38 6.44 9.25
N MET A 199 0.40 7.30 8.59
CA MET A 199 -0.05 7.99 7.40
C MET A 199 1.01 7.89 6.31
N ASP A 200 0.54 7.86 5.07
CA ASP A 200 1.42 7.87 3.91
C ASP A 200 0.76 8.58 2.73
N VAL A 201 1.58 9.13 1.86
CA VAL A 201 1.16 9.90 0.68
C VAL A 201 2.09 9.59 -0.48
N ALA A 202 1.52 9.53 -1.68
CA ALA A 202 2.24 9.33 -2.92
C ALA A 202 1.67 10.23 -4.02
N THR A 203 2.55 10.73 -4.89
CA THR A 203 2.18 11.49 -6.07
C THR A 203 2.73 10.80 -7.31
N PHE A 204 1.90 10.70 -8.35
CA PHE A 204 2.20 10.03 -9.61
C PHE A 204 1.94 10.98 -10.78
N GLN A 205 2.80 10.94 -11.79
CA GLN A 205 2.45 11.50 -13.10
C GLN A 205 1.71 10.45 -13.91
N ARG A 206 0.81 10.86 -14.81
CA ARG A 206 0.02 9.95 -15.65
C ARG A 206 0.89 8.88 -16.31
N GLY A 207 2.04 9.28 -16.88
CA GLY A 207 2.93 8.39 -17.60
C GLY A 207 3.51 7.25 -16.75
N ASP A 208 3.63 7.44 -15.43
CA ASP A 208 4.19 6.44 -14.52
C ASP A 208 3.20 5.33 -14.17
N VAL A 209 1.90 5.60 -14.35
CA VAL A 209 0.80 4.73 -13.92
C VAL A 209 -0.22 4.46 -15.04
N LEU A 210 0.10 4.81 -16.30
CA LEU A 210 -0.73 4.52 -17.46
C LEU A 210 -0.60 3.04 -17.84
N ILE A 211 -1.71 2.32 -17.81
CA ILE A 211 -1.79 0.90 -18.19
C ILE A 211 -2.46 0.74 -19.57
N PRO A 212 -2.20 -0.38 -20.28
CA PRO A 212 -2.79 -0.66 -21.60
C PRO A 212 -4.32 -0.77 -21.65
#